data_AF-A0A946Q5Q7-F1
#
_entry.id   AF-A0A946Q5Q7-F1
#
_cell.length_a   1.000
_cell.length_b   1.000
_cell.length_c   1.000
_cell.angle_alpha   90.00
_cell.angle_beta   90.00
_cell.angle_gamma   90.00
#
_symmetry.space_group_name_H-M   'P 1'
#
loop_
_entity.id
_entity.type
_entity.pdbx_description
1 polymer ?
#
loop_
_entity_poly.entity_id
_entity_poly.type
_entity_poly.pdbx_seq_one_letter_code
_entity_poly.pdbx_strand_id
1 'polypeptide(L)'
;MKDSISIEYSILKDSGELLTFDVEIDDQNESKPPDLITSENEKWARLDNHQCQHCPLTPSEKFHCPVAQRITWVVDSVQHAMSTEVVECKVTTPERVFSSRLPMQRAIYSLLGLLMATSGCPHLGFLKP
;
A
#
# COMPACT_ATOMS: atom_id res chain seq x y z
N MET A 1 -12.00 22.94 -4.40
CA MET A 1 -11.70 21.82 -3.49
C MET A 1 -11.48 20.63 -4.41
N LYS A 2 -10.28 20.05 -4.44
CA LYS A 2 -10.01 18.86 -5.25
C LYS A 2 -10.55 17.66 -4.47
N ASP A 3 -11.44 16.88 -5.09
CA ASP A 3 -12.07 15.74 -4.43
C ASP A 3 -11.03 14.61 -4.28
N SER A 4 -10.70 14.26 -3.04
CA SER A 4 -9.89 13.09 -2.72
C SER A 4 -10.78 12.00 -2.14
N ILE A 5 -10.49 10.74 -2.49
CA ILE A 5 -11.23 9.57 -1.98
C ILE A 5 -10.41 8.96 -0.85
N SER A 6 -11.06 8.67 0.28
CA SER A 6 -10.45 7.94 1.40
C SER A 6 -10.98 6.52 1.45
N ILE A 7 -10.06 5.55 1.54
CA ILE A 7 -10.35 4.13 1.68
C ILE A 7 -9.63 3.61 2.92
N GLU A 8 -10.38 3.17 3.91
CA GLU A 8 -9.84 2.59 5.15
C GLU A 8 -9.87 1.06 5.06
N TYR A 9 -8.74 0.43 5.35
CA TYR A 9 -8.64 -1.00 5.60
C TYR A 9 -8.50 -1.24 7.11
N SER A 10 -9.36 -2.07 7.68
CA SER A 10 -9.23 -2.58 9.05
C SER A 10 -9.09 -4.10 9.02
N ILE A 11 -8.00 -4.62 9.57
CA ILE A 11 -7.71 -6.04 9.64
C ILE A 11 -7.62 -6.45 11.12
N LEU A 12 -8.62 -7.18 11.59
CA LEU A 12 -8.69 -7.70 12.95
C LEU A 12 -8.24 -9.17 12.97
N LYS A 13 -7.20 -9.44 13.75
CA LYS A 13 -6.69 -10.78 14.01
C LYS A 13 -7.50 -11.47 15.10
N ASP A 14 -7.49 -12.79 15.12
CA ASP A 14 -8.15 -13.58 16.18
C ASP A 14 -7.53 -13.31 17.56
N SER A 15 -6.27 -12.82 17.62
CA SER A 15 -5.62 -12.35 18.85
C SER A 15 -6.22 -11.07 19.43
N GLY A 16 -7.11 -10.39 18.69
CA GLY A 16 -7.65 -9.06 19.03
C GLY A 16 -6.78 -7.89 18.57
N GLU A 17 -5.62 -8.14 17.96
CA GLU A 17 -4.80 -7.11 17.34
C GLU A 17 -5.49 -6.54 16.09
N LEU A 18 -5.59 -5.22 16.03
CA LEU A 18 -6.20 -4.48 14.92
C LEU A 18 -5.12 -3.72 14.16
N LEU A 19 -5.04 -3.95 12.85
CA LEU A 19 -4.21 -3.19 11.92
C LEU A 19 -5.11 -2.29 11.07
N THR A 20 -4.78 -1.01 10.97
CA THR A 20 -5.53 -0.04 10.18
C THR A 20 -4.64 0.62 9.14
N PHE A 21 -5.17 0.76 7.92
CA PHE A 21 -4.49 1.42 6.81
C PHE A 21 -5.43 2.40 6.11
N ASP A 22 -5.17 3.69 6.27
CA ASP A 22 -5.92 4.76 5.61
C ASP A 22 -5.24 5.16 4.31
N VAL A 23 -5.94 4.95 3.19
CA VAL A 23 -5.42 5.26 1.85
C VAL A 23 -6.22 6.42 1.28
N GLU A 24 -5.57 7.58 1.19
CA GLU A 24 -6.10 8.74 0.48
C GLU A 24 -5.58 8.77 -0.96
N ILE A 25 -6.51 8.86 -1.92
CA ILE A 25 -6.23 8.96 -3.35
C ILE A 25 -6.67 10.34 -3.84
N ASP A 26 -5.78 11.04 -4.52
CA ASP A 26 -6.02 12.37 -5.06
C ASP A 26 -6.74 12.37 -6.43
N ASP A 27 -6.94 13.56 -6.99
CA ASP A 27 -7.60 13.75 -8.29
C ASP A 27 -6.78 13.28 -9.50
N GLN A 28 -5.55 12.82 -9.28
CA GLN A 28 -4.66 12.22 -10.28
C GLN A 28 -4.56 10.68 -10.13
N ASN A 29 -5.43 10.10 -9.30
CA ASN A 29 -5.44 8.69 -8.93
C ASN A 29 -4.12 8.24 -8.29
N GLU A 30 -3.48 9.12 -7.52
CA GLU A 30 -2.26 8.81 -6.78
C GLU A 30 -2.50 8.81 -5.28
N SER A 31 -1.98 7.78 -4.61
CA SER A 31 -2.00 7.69 -3.16
C SER A 31 -0.81 8.43 -2.56
N LYS A 32 -1.03 9.01 -1.38
CA LYS A 32 0.03 9.66 -0.61
C LYS A 32 1.05 8.64 -0.09
N PRO A 33 2.34 9.02 0.03
CA PRO A 33 3.30 8.22 0.78
C PRO A 33 2.89 8.15 2.25
N PRO A 34 3.34 7.12 3.00
CA PRO A 34 3.30 7.20 4.44
C PRO A 34 4.13 8.40 4.93
N ASP A 35 3.66 9.07 5.99
CA ASP A 35 4.32 10.28 6.55
C ASP A 35 5.72 10.01 7.08
N LEU A 36 5.97 8.77 7.53
CA LEU A 36 7.24 8.34 8.10
C LEU A 36 7.78 7.12 7.35
N ILE A 37 9.04 7.21 6.95
CA ILE A 37 9.83 6.10 6.43
C ILE A 37 10.94 5.87 7.44
N THR A 38 11.04 4.66 7.98
CA THR A 38 12.13 4.28 8.90
C THR A 38 13.46 4.24 8.13
N SER A 39 14.58 4.39 8.83
CA SER A 39 15.91 4.32 8.19
C SER A 39 16.19 2.98 7.49
N GLU A 40 15.61 1.90 7.98
CA GLU A 40 15.66 0.60 7.31
C GLU A 40 14.81 0.60 6.03
N ASN A 41 13.63 1.23 6.06
CA ASN A 41 12.77 1.36 4.88
C ASN A 41 13.35 2.28 3.82
N GLU A 42 14.07 3.33 4.20
CA GLU A 42 14.78 4.19 3.25
C GLU A 42 15.76 3.37 2.40
N LYS A 43 16.48 2.41 2.98
CA LYS A 43 17.47 1.61 2.24
C LYS A 43 16.82 0.76 1.15
N TRP A 44 15.78 0.01 1.50
CA TRP A 44 15.21 -0.94 0.53
C TRP A 44 14.23 -0.29 -0.44
N ALA A 45 13.61 0.83 -0.06
CA ALA A 45 12.69 1.58 -0.92
C ALA A 45 13.41 2.47 -1.95
N ARG A 46 14.74 2.64 -1.86
CA ARG A 46 15.53 3.36 -2.86
C ARG A 46 15.34 2.78 -4.26
N LEU A 47 15.28 3.66 -5.26
CA LEU A 47 15.08 3.25 -6.64
C LEU A 47 16.24 2.39 -7.16
N ASP A 48 17.47 2.66 -6.72
CA ASP A 48 18.67 1.91 -7.10
C ASP A 48 18.83 0.57 -6.37
N ASN A 49 18.01 0.30 -5.35
CA ASN A 49 17.95 -1.00 -4.70
C ASN A 49 17.03 -1.94 -5.47
N HIS A 50 17.60 -2.94 -6.16
CA HIS A 50 16.85 -3.93 -6.95
C HIS A 50 15.89 -3.31 -7.98
N GLN A 51 16.35 -2.26 -8.68
CA GLN A 51 15.60 -1.60 -9.73
C GLN A 51 15.12 -2.60 -10.80
N CYS A 52 13.86 -2.47 -11.25
CA CYS A 52 13.35 -3.25 -12.37
C CYS A 52 14.19 -3.05 -13.63
N GLN A 53 14.46 -4.11 -14.39
CA GLN A 53 15.31 -4.09 -15.59
C GLN A 53 14.92 -3.03 -16.64
N HIS A 54 13.62 -2.72 -16.77
CA HIS A 54 13.09 -1.75 -17.73
C HIS A 54 12.44 -0.53 -17.05
N CYS A 55 12.86 -0.19 -15.82
CA CYS A 55 12.32 0.97 -15.12
C CYS A 55 12.62 2.27 -15.91
N PRO A 56 11.62 3.10 -16.23
CA PRO A 56 11.84 4.35 -16.97
C PRO A 56 12.32 5.49 -16.08
N LEU A 57 12.29 5.32 -14.75
CA LEU A 57 12.72 6.32 -13.78
C LEU A 57 14.22 6.19 -13.52
N THR A 58 14.88 7.32 -13.28
CA THR A 58 16.28 7.36 -12.85
C THR A 58 16.41 7.77 -11.37
N PRO A 59 17.43 7.28 -10.63
CA PRO A 59 17.67 7.70 -9.25
C PRO A 59 17.86 9.21 -9.07
N SER A 60 18.27 9.92 -10.13
CA SER A 60 18.37 11.38 -10.17
C SER A 60 17.00 12.08 -10.20
N GLU A 61 15.98 11.47 -10.81
CA GLU A 61 14.62 12.02 -10.87
C GLU A 61 13.78 11.61 -9.66
N LYS A 62 13.93 10.36 -9.22
CA LYS A 62 13.20 9.78 -8.10
C LYS A 62 14.15 8.96 -7.24
N PHE A 63 14.43 9.47 -6.04
CA PHE A 63 15.31 8.79 -5.09
C PHE A 63 14.75 7.45 -4.60
N HIS A 64 13.43 7.38 -4.35
CA HIS A 64 12.73 6.16 -3.97
C HIS A 64 11.91 5.59 -5.12
N CYS A 65 11.82 4.26 -5.19
CA CYS A 65 10.86 3.58 -6.05
C CYS A 65 9.44 3.92 -5.55
N PRO A 66 8.54 4.45 -6.41
CA PRO A 66 7.21 4.87 -5.97
C PRO A 66 6.41 3.72 -5.35
N VAL A 67 6.50 2.52 -5.94
CA VAL A 67 5.85 1.31 -5.38
C VAL A 67 6.43 0.96 -4.02
N ALA A 68 7.76 0.80 -3.94
CA ALA A 68 8.41 0.36 -2.70
C ALA A 68 8.10 1.33 -1.56
N GLN A 69 8.17 2.63 -1.84
CA GLN A 69 7.83 3.69 -0.88
C GLN A 69 6.37 3.59 -0.37
N ARG A 70 5.41 3.23 -1.23
CA ARG A 70 3.99 3.14 -0.82
C ARG A 70 3.67 1.95 0.05
N ILE A 71 4.47 0.89 -0.01
CA ILE A 71 4.15 -0.35 0.71
C ILE A 71 4.97 -0.52 2.00
N THR A 72 5.88 0.40 2.32
CA THR A 72 6.79 0.31 3.47
C THR A 72 6.05 0.09 4.79
N TRP A 73 5.10 0.96 5.10
CA TRP A 73 4.27 0.90 6.30
C TRP A 73 3.43 -0.39 6.39
N VAL A 74 2.93 -0.90 5.26
CA VAL A 74 2.22 -2.19 5.23
C VAL A 74 3.16 -3.33 5.61
N VAL A 75 4.36 -3.36 5.01
CA VAL A 75 5.38 -4.38 5.31
C VAL A 75 5.76 -4.36 6.79
N ASP A 76 6.00 -3.17 7.35
CA ASP A 76 6.33 -3.00 8.78
C ASP A 76 5.22 -3.51 9.70
N SER A 77 3.96 -3.21 9.37
CA SER A 77 2.81 -3.61 10.17
C SER A 77 2.55 -5.12 10.16
N VAL A 78 2.97 -5.84 9.12
CA VAL A 78 2.65 -7.28 8.94
C VAL A 78 3.86 -8.20 8.96
N GLN A 79 5.07 -7.67 9.19
CA GLN A 79 6.31 -8.46 9.18
C GLN A 79 6.33 -9.64 10.17
N HIS A 80 5.53 -9.58 11.24
CA HIS A 80 5.40 -10.63 12.25
C HIS A 80 4.08 -11.40 12.16
N ALA A 81 3.23 -11.09 11.17
CA ALA A 81 1.96 -11.77 10.98
C ALA A 81 2.13 -13.09 10.21
N MET A 82 1.31 -14.09 10.53
CA MET A 82 1.26 -15.34 9.76
C MET A 82 0.38 -15.14 8.52
N SER A 83 0.93 -15.37 7.32
CA SER A 83 0.22 -15.17 6.05
C SER A 83 -1.06 -15.99 5.91
N THR A 84 -1.11 -17.16 6.55
CA THR A 84 -2.24 -18.10 6.52
C THR A 84 -3.24 -17.90 7.67
N GLU A 85 -2.93 -17.03 8.64
CA GLU A 85 -3.86 -16.70 9.73
C GLU A 85 -5.15 -16.12 9.13
N VAL A 86 -6.29 -16.63 9.59
CA VAL A 86 -7.58 -16.11 9.16
C VAL A 86 -7.91 -14.87 9.97
N VAL A 87 -8.25 -13.79 9.27
CA VAL A 87 -8.53 -12.48 9.85
C VAL A 87 -9.88 -11.98 9.38
N GLU A 88 -10.48 -11.08 10.14
CA GLU A 88 -11.60 -10.26 9.68
C GLU A 88 -11.05 -9.01 9.01
N CYS A 89 -11.27 -8.89 7.70
CA CYS A 89 -10.89 -7.71 6.92
C CYS A 89 -12.15 -6.91 6.59
N LYS A 90 -12.11 -5.62 6.91
CA LYS A 90 -13.13 -4.63 6.56
C LYS A 90 -12.50 -3.54 5.70
N VAL A 91 -13.15 -3.18 4.60
CA VAL A 91 -12.75 -2.09 3.72
C VAL A 91 -13.89 -1.08 3.65
N THR A 92 -13.64 0.14 4.11
CA THR A 92 -14.62 1.23 4.12
C THR A 92 -14.27 2.21 3.00
N THR A 93 -15.19 2.43 2.05
CA THR A 93 -15.13 3.49 1.05
C THR A 93 -16.27 4.50 1.31
N PRO A 94 -16.30 5.67 0.63
CA PRO A 94 -17.39 6.63 0.80
C PRO A 94 -18.78 6.07 0.47
N GLU A 95 -18.86 5.11 -0.46
CA GLU A 95 -20.11 4.55 -0.98
C GLU A 95 -20.56 3.29 -0.26
N ARG A 96 -19.63 2.49 0.28
CA ARG A 96 -19.93 1.18 0.87
C ARG A 96 -18.84 0.63 1.78
N VAL A 97 -19.25 -0.34 2.59
CA VAL A 97 -18.36 -1.15 3.43
C VAL A 97 -18.37 -2.58 2.91
N PHE A 98 -17.18 -3.16 2.76
CA PHE A 98 -16.98 -4.58 2.49
C PHE A 98 -16.41 -5.25 3.72
N SER A 99 -16.89 -6.45 4.04
CA SER A 99 -16.33 -7.27 5.11
C SER A 99 -16.12 -8.70 4.62
N SER A 100 -15.02 -9.32 5.02
CA SER A 100 -14.71 -10.70 4.66
C SER A 100 -13.82 -11.35 5.72
N ARG A 101 -14.04 -12.65 5.97
CA ARG A 101 -13.15 -13.47 6.81
C ARG A 101 -12.27 -14.32 5.90
N LEU A 102 -10.98 -14.02 5.85
CA LEU A 102 -10.04 -14.58 4.85
C LEU A 102 -8.61 -14.65 5.39
N PRO A 103 -7.69 -15.40 4.75
CA PRO A 103 -6.29 -15.42 5.16
C PRO A 103 -5.63 -14.04 5.05
N MET A 104 -4.78 -13.65 6.02
CA MET A 104 -4.06 -12.38 6.10
C MET A 104 -3.45 -11.96 4.76
N GLN A 105 -2.75 -12.87 4.07
CA GLN A 105 -2.14 -12.57 2.77
C GLN A 105 -3.12 -12.07 1.71
N ARG A 106 -4.38 -12.52 1.72
CA ARG A 106 -5.40 -12.06 0.75
C ARG A 106 -5.90 -10.65 1.09
N ALA A 107 -6.00 -10.31 2.38
CA ALA A 107 -6.28 -8.93 2.80
C ALA A 107 -5.16 -8.00 2.32
N ILE A 108 -3.91 -8.40 2.57
CA ILE A 108 -2.73 -7.62 2.19
C ILE A 108 -2.59 -7.51 0.67
N TYR A 109 -2.84 -8.56 -0.11
CA TYR A 109 -2.82 -8.44 -1.57
C TYR A 109 -3.86 -7.46 -2.13
N SER A 110 -5.04 -7.35 -1.51
CA SER A 110 -6.03 -6.32 -1.88
C SER A 110 -5.47 -4.91 -1.67
N LEU A 111 -4.88 -4.65 -0.50
CA LEU A 111 -4.28 -3.37 -0.15
C LEU A 111 -3.07 -3.05 -1.06
N LEU A 112 -2.18 -4.02 -1.27
CA LEU A 112 -1.01 -3.85 -2.13
C LEU A 112 -1.43 -3.54 -3.57
N GLY A 113 -2.46 -4.20 -4.11
CA GLY A 113 -2.98 -3.91 -5.45
C GLY A 113 -3.39 -2.44 -5.60
N LEU A 114 -4.11 -1.91 -4.61
CA LEU A 114 -4.51 -0.50 -4.57
C LEU A 114 -3.30 0.45 -4.50
N LEU A 115 -2.39 0.21 -3.54
CA LEU A 115 -1.21 1.05 -3.31
C LEU A 115 -0.26 1.05 -4.52
N MET A 116 -0.08 -0.11 -5.15
CA MET A 116 0.79 -0.27 -6.31
C MET A 116 0.24 0.47 -7.54
N ALA A 117 -1.05 0.31 -7.84
CA ALA A 117 -1.72 0.99 -8.96
C ALA A 117 -1.73 2.51 -8.80
N THR A 118 -1.86 2.99 -7.56
CA THR A 118 -1.90 4.42 -7.22
C THR A 118 -0.55 4.99 -6.80
N SER A 119 0.56 4.25 -6.96
CA SER A 119 1.88 4.67 -6.47
C SER A 119 2.57 5.77 -7.28
N GLY A 120 2.09 6.05 -8.49
CA GLY A 120 2.80 6.91 -9.47
C GLY A 120 3.90 6.18 -10.26
N CYS A 121 3.98 4.84 -10.18
CA CYS A 121 4.87 4.05 -11.02
C CYS A 121 4.37 4.02 -12.48
N PRO A 122 5.19 4.42 -13.48
CA PRO A 122 4.74 4.45 -14.88
C PRO A 122 4.32 3.08 -15.44
N HIS A 123 4.96 2.01 -14.98
CA HIS A 123 4.62 0.64 -15.40
C HIS A 123 3.28 0.14 -14.87
N LEU A 124 2.83 0.67 -13.73
CA LEU A 124 1.57 0.27 -13.10
C LEU A 124 0.47 1.33 -13.30
N GLY A 125 0.80 2.46 -13.95
CA GLY A 125 -0.13 3.56 -14.14
C GLY A 125 -1.37 3.19 -14.98
N PHE A 126 -1.29 2.17 -15.82
CA PHE A 126 -2.44 1.66 -16.58
C PHE A 126 -3.48 0.95 -15.69
N LEU A 127 -3.13 0.61 -14.45
CA LEU A 127 -4.03 -0.01 -13.45
C LEU A 127 -4.76 1.03 -12.58
N LYS A 128 -4.50 2.33 -12.78
CA LYS A 128 -5.21 3.40 -12.08
C LYS A 128 -6.74 3.24 -12.33
N PRO A 129 -7.58 3.44 -11.30
CA PRO A 129 -9.03 3.34 -11.42
C PRO A 129 -9.66 4.43 -12.29
#